data_AF-A0AAV4H9Q5-F1
#
_entry.id   AF-A0AAV4H9Q5-F1
#
_cell.length_a   1.000
_cell.length_b   1.000
_cell.length_c   1.000
_cell.angle_alpha   90.00
_cell.angle_beta   90.00
_cell.angle_gamma   90.00
#
_symmetry.space_group_name_H-M   'P 1'
#
loop_
_entity.id
_entity.type
_entity.pdbx_description
1 polymer ?
#
loop_
_entity_poly.entity_id
_entity_poly.type
_entity_poly.pdbx_seq_one_letter_code
_entity_poly.pdbx_strand_id
1 'polypeptide(L)'
;MAANNSFSPALLLTKLGLLMVAVVVLFNSVLSAPAARSPLDSCMYGCHDDFMECYQSNFTLRGELNLCITGYNDCFRGCYTRERLWW
;
A
#
# COMPACT_ATOMS: atom_id res chain seq x y z
N MET A 1 -43.02 22.42 40.64
CA MET A 1 -41.94 23.43 40.48
C MET A 1 -40.80 22.75 39.74
N ALA A 2 -40.64 23.05 38.45
CA ALA A 2 -39.73 22.37 37.52
C ALA A 2 -38.36 23.04 37.52
N ALA A 3 -37.29 22.23 37.55
CA ALA A 3 -35.92 22.68 37.39
C ALA A 3 -35.66 23.07 35.92
N ASN A 4 -35.47 24.36 35.68
CA ASN A 4 -35.02 24.93 34.41
C ASN A 4 -33.50 24.81 34.32
N ASN A 5 -32.99 23.74 33.70
CA ASN A 5 -31.58 23.65 33.35
C ASN A 5 -31.38 24.24 31.95
N SER A 6 -30.77 25.43 31.90
CA SER A 6 -30.34 26.09 30.66
C SER A 6 -29.26 25.25 29.98
N PHE A 7 -29.70 24.34 29.13
CA PHE A 7 -28.83 23.54 28.29
C PHE A 7 -28.27 24.43 27.16
N SER A 8 -27.02 24.87 27.31
CA SER A 8 -26.33 25.62 26.25
C SER A 8 -26.02 24.70 25.06
N PRO A 9 -26.61 24.91 23.87
CA PRO A 9 -26.39 24.07 22.69
C PRO A 9 -24.94 24.10 22.15
N ALA A 10 -24.10 25.01 22.66
CA ALA A 10 -22.68 25.08 22.33
C ALA A 10 -21.85 23.88 22.85
N LEU A 11 -22.24 23.28 23.99
CA LEU A 11 -21.54 22.13 24.58
C LEU A 11 -21.78 20.82 23.82
N LEU A 12 -22.86 20.71 23.05
CA LEU A 12 -23.09 19.55 22.17
C LEU A 12 -22.25 19.62 20.88
N LEU A 13 -22.07 20.82 20.32
CA LEU A 13 -21.32 21.01 19.08
C LEU A 13 -19.82 20.69 19.25
N THR A 14 -19.23 21.04 20.40
CA THR A 14 -17.84 20.70 20.71
C THR A 14 -17.61 19.20 20.85
N LYS A 15 -18.60 18.44 21.36
CA LYS A 15 -18.51 16.98 21.53
C LYS A 15 -18.58 16.21 20.21
N LEU A 16 -19.34 16.71 19.23
CA LEU A 16 -19.40 16.13 17.87
C LEU A 16 -18.13 16.43 17.05
N GLY A 17 -17.59 17.65 17.15
CA GLY A 17 -16.35 18.02 16.46
C GLY A 17 -15.14 17.18 16.92
N LEU A 18 -15.01 16.98 18.23
CA LEU A 18 -13.94 16.13 18.81
C LEU A 18 -14.05 14.66 18.36
N LEU A 19 -15.27 14.14 18.25
CA LEU A 19 -15.52 12.78 17.77
C LEU A 19 -15.11 12.63 16.30
N MET A 20 -15.45 13.59 15.43
CA MET A 20 -15.06 13.54 14.02
C MET A 20 -13.54 13.57 13.82
N VAL A 21 -12.81 14.39 14.58
CA VAL A 21 -11.34 14.44 14.49
C VAL A 21 -10.71 13.12 14.93
N ALA A 22 -11.17 12.52 16.03
CA ALA A 22 -10.67 11.22 16.49
C ALA A 22 -10.93 10.12 15.46
N VAL A 23 -12.11 10.10 14.86
CA VAL A 23 -12.47 9.14 13.80
C VAL A 23 -11.56 9.31 12.58
N VAL A 24 -11.36 10.54 12.10
CA VAL A 24 -10.46 10.82 10.96
C VAL A 24 -9.02 10.40 11.24
N VAL A 25 -8.50 10.63 12.44
CA VAL A 25 -7.15 10.20 12.84
C VAL A 25 -7.04 8.67 12.89
N LEU A 26 -8.05 7.98 13.43
CA LEU A 26 -8.10 6.53 13.45
C LEU A 26 -8.15 5.95 12.02
N PHE A 27 -8.99 6.48 11.13
CA PHE A 27 -9.04 6.04 9.73
C PHE A 27 -7.73 6.28 8.97
N ASN A 28 -7.07 7.43 9.18
CA ASN A 28 -5.77 7.72 8.56
C ASN A 28 -4.66 6.80 9.09
N SER A 29 -4.70 6.42 10.36
CA SER A 29 -3.73 5.48 10.92
C SER A 29 -3.87 4.06 10.37
N VAL A 30 -5.09 3.61 10.05
CA VAL A 30 -5.33 2.30 9.40
C VAL A 30 -4.94 2.33 7.92
N LEU A 31 -5.21 3.43 7.21
CA LEU A 31 -4.83 3.60 5.80
C LEU A 31 -3.32 3.81 5.60
N SER A 32 -2.61 4.28 6.63
CA SER A 32 -1.16 4.51 6.61
C SER A 32 -0.36 3.37 7.25
N ALA A 33 -1.03 2.36 7.80
CA ALA A 33 -0.34 1.14 8.20
C ALA A 33 0.16 0.48 6.90
N PRO A 34 1.48 0.29 6.71
CA PRO A 34 1.97 -0.42 5.55
C PRO A 34 1.32 -1.79 5.57
N ALA A 35 0.43 -2.05 4.61
CA ALA A 35 -0.09 -3.40 4.38
C ALA A 35 1.15 -4.29 4.33
N ALA A 36 1.23 -5.28 5.21
CA ALA A 36 2.34 -6.21 5.23
C ALA A 36 2.41 -6.83 3.83
N ARG A 37 3.33 -6.31 2.99
CA ARG A 37 3.49 -6.75 1.61
C ARG A 37 3.70 -8.24 1.67
N SER A 38 2.87 -8.99 0.94
CA SER A 38 3.02 -10.43 0.92
C SER A 38 4.45 -10.76 0.47
N PRO A 39 5.03 -11.89 0.90
CA PRO A 39 6.33 -12.31 0.40
C PRO A 39 6.35 -12.43 -1.13
N LEU A 40 5.19 -12.67 -1.77
CA LEU A 40 5.02 -12.60 -3.22
C LEU A 40 5.20 -11.18 -3.75
N ASP A 41 4.51 -10.19 -3.18
CA ASP A 41 4.61 -8.80 -3.63
C ASP A 41 6.06 -8.32 -3.57
N SER A 42 6.75 -8.57 -2.46
CA SER A 42 8.17 -8.22 -2.30
C SER A 42 9.06 -8.88 -3.36
N CYS A 43 8.78 -10.13 -3.74
CA CYS A 43 9.49 -10.83 -4.81
C CYS A 43 9.23 -10.19 -6.19
N MET A 44 7.97 -9.89 -6.51
CA MET A 44 7.60 -9.26 -7.78
C MET A 44 8.19 -7.87 -7.95
N TYR A 45 8.21 -7.07 -6.89
CA TYR A 45 8.86 -5.76 -6.90
C TYR A 45 10.36 -5.89 -7.19
N GLY A 46 11.05 -6.86 -6.59
CA GLY A 46 12.45 -7.14 -6.92
C GLY A 46 12.67 -7.47 -8.39
N CYS A 47 11.83 -8.34 -8.98
CA CYS A 47 11.91 -8.63 -10.41
C CYS A 47 11.68 -7.39 -11.28
N HIS A 48 10.78 -6.49 -10.84
CA HIS A 48 10.48 -5.26 -11.55
C HIS A 48 11.64 -4.26 -11.50
N ASP A 49 12.27 -4.11 -10.34
CA ASP A 49 13.42 -3.21 -10.17
C ASP A 49 14.60 -3.68 -11.04
N ASP A 50 14.90 -4.98 -11.04
CA ASP A 50 15.94 -5.59 -11.89
C ASP A 50 15.66 -5.36 -13.39
N PHE A 51 14.39 -5.49 -13.79
CA PHE A 51 13.98 -5.20 -15.17
C PHE A 51 14.18 -3.72 -15.50
N MET A 52 13.83 -2.80 -14.61
CA MET A 52 13.98 -1.36 -14.85
C MET A 52 15.45 -0.94 -14.92
N GLU A 53 16.33 -1.57 -14.14
CA GLU A 53 17.77 -1.36 -14.24
C GLU A 53 18.30 -1.86 -15.59
N CYS A 54 17.96 -3.10 -15.98
CA CYS A 54 18.36 -3.70 -17.26
C CYS A 54 17.82 -2.91 -18.46
N TYR A 55 16.57 -2.43 -18.37
CA TYR A 55 15.94 -1.63 -19.41
C TYR A 55 16.64 -0.27 -19.58
N GLN A 56 16.98 0.39 -18.47
CA GLN A 56 17.70 1.67 -18.50
C GLN A 56 19.12 1.53 -19.05
N SER A 57 19.83 0.44 -18.73
CA SER A 57 21.19 0.21 -19.22
C SER A 57 21.24 -0.12 -20.71
N ASN A 58 20.20 -0.79 -21.24
CA ASN A 58 20.26 -1.44 -22.56
C ASN A 58 19.32 -0.80 -23.62
N PHE A 59 18.90 0.44 -23.39
CA PHE A 59 17.87 1.13 -24.19
C PHE A 59 18.17 1.19 -25.71
N THR A 60 19.44 1.20 -26.10
CA THR A 60 19.90 1.31 -27.49
C THR A 60 20.06 -0.02 -28.23
N LEU A 61 20.09 -1.16 -27.52
CA LEU A 61 20.37 -2.47 -28.12
C LEU A 61 19.14 -3.37 -28.03
N ARG A 62 18.40 -3.47 -29.14
CA ARG A 62 17.15 -4.25 -29.26
C ARG A 62 17.30 -5.72 -28.86
N GLY A 63 18.50 -6.31 -29.02
CA GLY A 63 18.82 -7.67 -28.60
C GLY A 63 18.92 -7.83 -27.08
N GLU A 64 19.39 -6.80 -26.38
CA GLU A 64 19.55 -6.80 -24.93
C GLU A 64 18.23 -6.54 -24.21
N LEU A 65 17.30 -5.79 -24.83
CA LEU A 65 15.94 -5.64 -24.32
C LEU A 65 15.21 -7.00 -24.21
N ASN A 66 15.39 -7.89 -25.19
CA ASN A 66 14.79 -9.23 -25.15
C ASN A 66 15.35 -10.06 -23.99
N LEU A 67 16.62 -9.88 -23.63
CA LEU A 67 17.23 -10.54 -22.47
C LEU A 67 16.62 -10.02 -21.16
N CYS A 68 16.45 -8.70 -21.02
CA CYS A 68 15.78 -8.12 -19.86
C CYS A 68 14.34 -8.64 -19.69
N ILE A 69 13.57 -8.69 -20.78
CA ILE A 69 12.19 -9.19 -20.78
C ILE A 69 12.15 -10.68 -20.39
N THR A 70 13.08 -11.49 -20.92
CA THR A 70 13.15 -12.92 -20.60
C THR A 70 13.48 -13.13 -19.13
N GLY A 71 14.50 -12.43 -18.61
CA GLY A 71 14.88 -12.49 -17.19
C GLY A 71 13.75 -12.05 -16.26
N TYR A 72 13.02 -10.99 -16.61
CA TYR A 72 11.82 -10.57 -15.88
C TYR A 72 10.77 -11.68 -15.79
N ASN A 73 10.44 -12.31 -16.92
CA ASN A 73 9.42 -13.37 -16.97
C ASN A 73 9.82 -14.60 -16.15
N ASP A 74 11.10 -15.00 -16.20
CA ASP A 74 11.60 -16.13 -15.42
C ASP A 74 11.55 -15.84 -13.92
N CYS A 75 11.98 -14.64 -13.51
CA CYS A 75 11.91 -14.17 -12.12
C CYS A 75 10.46 -14.14 -11.61
N PHE A 76 9.58 -13.50 -12.38
CA PHE A 76 8.15 -13.35 -12.05
C PHE A 76 7.45 -14.71 -11.90
N ARG A 77 7.73 -15.65 -12.82
CA ARG A 77 7.23 -17.02 -12.75
C ARG A 77 7.78 -17.78 -11.55
N GLY A 78 9.04 -17.54 -11.18
CA GLY A 78 9.68 -18.06 -9.98
C GLY A 78 8.97 -17.60 -8.69
N CYS A 79 8.58 -16.32 -8.62
CA CYS A 79 7.83 -15.77 -7.48
C CYS A 79 6.49 -16.49 -7.28
N TYR A 80 5.68 -16.64 -8.34
CA TYR A 80 4.40 -17.37 -8.26
C TYR A 80 4.56 -18.85 -7.91
N THR A 81 5.60 -19.50 -8.44
CA THR A 81 5.84 -20.93 -8.17
C THR A 81 6.23 -21.15 -6.71
N ARG A 82 7.04 -20.25 -6.13
CA ARG A 82 7.44 -20.32 -4.72
C ARG A 82 6.28 -20.10 -3.78
N GLU A 83 5.45 -19.08 -4.01
CA GLU A 83 4.32 -18.82 -3.14
C GLU A 83 3.34 -20.01 -3.12
N ARG A 84 3.07 -20.62 -4.28
CA ARG A 84 2.21 -21.81 -4.39
C ARG A 84 2.69 -23.04 -3.59
N LEU A 85 3.96 -23.10 -3.19
CA LEU A 85 4.51 -24.21 -2.39
C LEU A 85 4.33 -24.01 -0.87
N TRP A 86 3.87 -22.83 -0.43
CA TRP A 86 3.72 -22.47 0.98
C TRP A 86 2.26 -22.40 1.45
N TRP A 87 1.30 -22.58 0.53
CA TRP A 87 -0.13 -22.72 0.79
C TRP A 87 -0.57 -24.16 0.54
#